data_AF-A0A2P8CZX3-F1
#
_entry.id   AF-A0A2P8CZX3-F1
#
_cell.length_a   1.000
_cell.length_b   1.000
_cell.length_c   1.000
_cell.angle_alpha   90.00
_cell.angle_beta   90.00
_cell.angle_gamma   90.00
#
_symmetry.space_group_name_H-M   'P 1'
#
loop_
_entity.id
_entity.type
_entity.pdbx_description
1 polymer ?
#
loop_
_entity_poly.entity_id
_entity_poly.type
_entity_poly.pdbx_seq_one_letter_code
_entity_poly.pdbx_strand_id
1 'polypeptide(L)'
;MADPAPRTAAEHVRADAPRAGGPRAVRRTRRVVVAVLVLGLVAAGFAAFAAVPLGRRFYLLEAPVLYAVAAPACWFAATVLYSVAARRVWGHRVWVIVVVAVAGALLCAAGAVLASLVALVHSGPPEETVAAEVAPGGRHVLVAESYVSVIDPSCRVYLRERGGPFSRQVVVWDRQEAPCPERMEFAGGNRIRIVEEAVPGRDTAPPLTTTFDRRRMSVAEELGGW
;
A
#
# COMPACT_ATOMS: atom_id res chain seq x y z
N MET A 1 73.86 36.40 58.29
CA MET A 1 73.08 37.65 58.20
C MET A 1 72.77 37.86 56.72
N ALA A 2 71.51 38.18 56.39
CA ALA A 2 70.85 38.15 55.06
C ALA A 2 70.54 36.71 54.55
N ASP A 3 69.40 36.08 54.85
CA ASP A 3 67.96 36.32 54.58
C ASP A 3 67.48 35.66 53.26
N PRO A 4 66.46 34.75 53.28
CA PRO A 4 66.15 33.85 52.17
C PRO A 4 65.03 34.36 51.25
N ALA A 5 65.11 34.04 49.96
CA ALA A 5 64.10 34.40 48.96
C ALA A 5 62.87 33.46 48.99
N PRO A 6 61.67 33.97 48.60
CA PRO A 6 60.38 33.44 49.06
C PRO A 6 59.79 32.31 48.19
N ARG A 7 59.12 31.37 48.88
CA ARG A 7 58.19 30.40 48.31
C ARG A 7 56.91 31.11 47.85
N THR A 8 56.63 31.11 46.54
CA THR A 8 55.29 31.44 46.03
C THR A 8 54.46 30.18 45.89
N ALA A 9 53.48 30.07 46.79
CA ALA A 9 52.35 29.16 46.70
C ALA A 9 51.50 29.52 45.48
N ALA A 10 51.40 28.60 44.52
CA ALA A 10 50.42 28.66 43.45
C ALA A 10 49.33 27.62 43.74
N GLU A 11 48.36 28.04 44.55
CA GLU A 11 47.09 27.36 44.74
C GLU A 11 46.23 27.59 43.50
N HIS A 12 46.33 26.68 42.54
CA HIS A 12 45.41 26.66 41.39
C HIS A 12 44.19 25.82 41.75
N VAL A 13 43.15 26.53 42.18
CA VAL A 13 41.75 26.12 42.19
C VAL A 13 41.39 25.57 40.80
N ARG A 14 41.32 24.23 40.69
CA ARG A 14 40.72 23.56 39.53
C ARG A 14 39.21 23.75 39.62
N ALA A 15 38.70 24.71 38.87
CA ALA A 15 37.30 24.77 38.52
C ALA A 15 36.93 23.53 37.70
N ASP A 16 36.11 22.66 38.26
CA ASP A 16 35.44 21.58 37.54
C ASP A 16 34.47 22.21 36.51
N ALA A 17 34.96 22.40 35.29
CA ALA A 17 34.11 22.75 34.17
C ALA A 17 33.15 21.58 33.87
N PRO A 18 31.85 21.85 33.63
CA PRO A 18 30.91 20.79 33.28
C PRO A 18 31.39 20.12 32.00
N ARG A 19 31.53 18.79 32.03
CA ARG A 19 31.86 17.95 30.88
C ARG A 19 30.80 18.14 29.80
N ALA A 20 30.97 19.17 28.97
CA ALA A 20 30.23 19.36 27.75
C ALA A 20 30.41 18.08 26.92
N GLY A 21 29.31 17.36 26.70
CA GLY A 21 29.28 16.13 25.92
C GLY A 21 29.97 16.37 24.58
N GLY A 22 31.21 15.88 24.45
CA GLY A 22 32.09 16.25 23.36
C GLY A 22 31.53 15.87 21.98
N PRO A 23 32.16 16.34 20.89
CA PRO A 23 31.74 16.10 19.50
C PRO A 23 31.52 14.62 19.14
N ARG A 24 32.06 13.69 19.94
CA ARG A 24 31.80 12.24 19.85
C ARG A 24 30.38 11.83 20.25
N ALA A 25 29.79 12.47 21.26
CA ALA A 25 28.42 12.20 21.71
C ALA A 25 27.41 12.62 20.64
N VAL A 26 27.54 13.84 20.11
CA VAL A 26 26.70 14.38 19.02
C VAL A 26 26.78 13.48 17.77
N ARG A 27 27.98 12.99 17.43
CA ARG A 27 28.20 12.10 16.29
C ARG A 27 27.59 10.70 16.50
N ARG A 28 27.53 10.20 17.74
CA ARG A 28 26.88 8.93 18.10
C ARG A 28 25.36 9.07 18.02
N THR A 29 24.79 10.12 18.59
CA THR A 29 23.33 10.37 18.55
C THR A 29 22.83 10.50 17.11
N ARG A 30 23.55 11.24 16.27
CA ARG A 30 23.19 11.39 14.84
C ARG A 30 23.19 10.05 14.08
N ARG A 31 24.10 9.13 14.40
CA ARG A 31 24.14 7.79 13.78
C ARG A 31 22.93 6.94 14.18
N VAL A 32 22.55 6.99 15.45
CA VAL A 32 21.38 6.27 15.96
C VAL A 32 20.11 6.80 15.28
N VAL A 33 19.94 8.12 15.19
CA VAL A 33 18.78 8.73 14.52
C VAL A 33 18.67 8.28 13.06
N VAL A 34 19.79 8.26 12.33
CA VAL A 34 19.79 7.80 10.93
C VAL A 34 19.46 6.31 10.83
N ALA A 35 20.05 5.47 11.69
CA ALA A 35 19.75 4.04 11.68
C ALA A 35 18.28 3.76 11.97
N VAL A 36 17.68 4.49 12.92
CA VAL A 36 16.26 4.41 13.25
C VAL A 36 15.40 4.86 12.08
N LEU A 37 15.75 5.95 11.38
CA LEU A 37 15.03 6.41 10.20
C LEU A 37 15.07 5.39 9.04
N VAL A 38 16.24 4.80 8.77
CA VAL A 38 16.38 3.76 7.75
C VAL A 38 15.52 2.55 8.10
N LEU A 39 15.58 2.09 9.35
CA LEU A 39 14.78 0.96 9.83
C LEU A 39 13.27 1.27 9.73
N GLY A 40 12.87 2.48 10.09
CA GLY A 40 11.49 2.95 9.98
C GLY A 40 10.96 2.94 8.55
N LEU A 41 11.76 3.43 7.59
CA LEU A 41 11.38 3.43 6.17
C LEU A 41 11.28 2.02 5.58
N VAL A 42 12.19 1.12 5.97
CA VAL A 42 12.12 -0.29 5.57
C VAL A 42 10.88 -0.96 6.14
N ALA A 43 10.62 -0.78 7.43
CA ALA A 43 9.43 -1.30 8.10
C ALA A 43 8.13 -0.75 7.47
N ALA A 44 8.10 0.54 7.11
CA ALA A 44 6.96 1.14 6.43
C ALA A 44 6.70 0.52 5.05
N GLY A 45 7.75 0.22 4.28
CA GLY A 45 7.62 -0.48 3.00
C GLY A 45 7.02 -1.89 3.15
N PHE A 46 7.45 -2.65 4.16
CA PHE A 46 6.84 -3.95 4.49
C PHE A 46 5.40 -3.83 4.98
N ALA A 47 5.10 -2.82 5.81
CA ALA A 47 3.73 -2.58 6.27
C ALA A 47 2.79 -2.22 5.11
N ALA A 48 3.25 -1.40 4.15
CA ALA A 48 2.50 -1.09 2.94
C ALA A 48 2.22 -2.35 2.10
N PHE A 49 3.20 -3.25 1.98
CA PHE A 49 3.03 -4.54 1.31
C PHE A 49 2.03 -5.45 2.03
N ALA A 50 2.12 -5.55 3.36
CA ALA A 50 1.18 -6.34 4.17
C ALA A 50 -0.26 -5.78 4.15
N ALA A 51 -0.43 -4.50 3.85
CA ALA A 51 -1.74 -3.84 3.75
C ALA A 51 -2.45 -4.09 2.41
N VAL A 52 -1.79 -4.67 1.39
CA VAL A 52 -2.40 -4.99 0.09
C VAL A 52 -3.70 -5.82 0.18
N PRO A 53 -3.77 -6.92 0.94
CA PRO A 53 -5.03 -7.66 1.10
C PRO A 53 -6.13 -6.83 1.77
N LEU A 54 -5.78 -5.84 2.59
CA LEU A 54 -6.76 -4.92 3.19
C LEU A 54 -7.29 -3.90 2.18
N GLY A 55 -6.47 -3.52 1.19
CA GLY A 55 -6.82 -2.60 0.10
C GLY A 55 -7.95 -3.14 -0.79
N ARG A 56 -8.09 -4.47 -0.95
CA ARG A 56 -9.21 -5.06 -1.72
C ARG A 56 -10.60 -4.67 -1.22
N ARG A 57 -10.71 -4.31 0.07
CA ARG A 57 -11.97 -3.83 0.67
C ARG A 57 -12.30 -2.40 0.31
N PHE A 58 -11.34 -1.59 -0.15
CA PHE A 58 -11.49 -0.16 -0.42
C PHE A 58 -11.10 0.13 -1.86
N TYR A 59 -12.09 0.37 -2.73
CA TYR A 59 -11.84 0.45 -4.17
C TYR A 59 -11.00 1.67 -4.59
N LEU A 60 -11.03 2.77 -3.82
CA LEU A 60 -10.17 3.94 -4.09
C LEU A 60 -8.71 3.75 -3.63
N LEU A 61 -8.44 2.73 -2.81
CA LEU A 61 -7.10 2.33 -2.36
C LEU A 61 -6.58 1.15 -3.19
N GLU A 62 -7.10 1.02 -4.41
CA GLU A 62 -6.77 -0.05 -5.32
C GLU A 62 -5.26 -0.32 -5.33
N ALA A 63 -4.95 -1.61 -5.21
CA ALA A 63 -3.64 -2.20 -5.01
C ALA A 63 -2.48 -1.54 -5.78
N PRO A 64 -2.61 -1.08 -7.05
CA PRO A 64 -1.49 -0.45 -7.76
C PRO A 64 -0.87 0.76 -7.04
N VAL A 65 -1.63 1.62 -6.38
CA VAL A 65 -1.04 2.84 -5.79
C VAL A 65 -0.17 2.52 -4.58
N LEU A 66 -0.68 1.68 -3.67
CA LEU A 66 0.05 1.26 -2.47
C LEU A 66 1.23 0.34 -2.80
N TYR A 67 1.05 -0.58 -3.75
CA TYR A 67 2.06 -1.56 -4.13
C TYR A 67 3.10 -1.01 -5.11
N ALA A 68 2.69 -0.31 -6.16
CA ALA A 68 3.60 0.14 -7.23
C ALA A 68 4.35 1.43 -6.87
N VAL A 69 3.83 2.25 -5.96
CA VAL A 69 4.42 3.58 -5.67
C VAL A 69 4.92 3.68 -4.24
N ALA A 70 4.09 3.35 -3.24
CA ALA A 70 4.43 3.65 -1.84
C ALA A 70 5.57 2.77 -1.28
N ALA A 71 5.52 1.45 -1.51
CA ALA A 71 6.57 0.54 -1.01
C ALA A 71 7.94 0.78 -1.69
N PRO A 72 8.04 0.91 -3.03
CA PRO A 72 9.31 1.22 -3.69
C PRO A 72 9.88 2.59 -3.28
N ALA A 73 9.02 3.61 -3.12
CA ALA A 73 9.46 4.93 -2.68
C ALA A 73 10.07 4.91 -1.28
N CYS A 74 9.48 4.15 -0.34
CA CYS A 74 10.02 4.01 1.01
C CYS A 74 11.39 3.33 1.02
N TRP A 75 11.55 2.25 0.26
CA TRP A 75 12.84 1.55 0.15
C TRP A 75 13.90 2.38 -0.58
N PHE A 76 13.52 3.12 -1.62
CA PHE A 76 14.42 4.04 -2.29
C PHE A 76 14.89 5.16 -1.36
N ALA A 77 13.99 5.78 -0.60
CA ALA A 77 14.35 6.79 0.39
C ALA A 77 15.30 6.22 1.47
N ALA A 78 15.09 4.97 1.91
CA ALA A 78 15.96 4.30 2.86
C ALA A 78 17.38 4.08 2.30
N THR A 79 17.50 3.65 1.04
CA THR A 79 18.82 3.42 0.41
C THR A 79 19.58 4.72 0.15
N VAL A 80 18.88 5.80 -0.26
CA VAL A 80 19.48 7.13 -0.41
C VAL A 80 19.96 7.67 0.94
N LEU A 81 19.12 7.56 1.98
CA LEU A 81 19.49 8.03 3.31
C LEU A 81 20.70 7.26 3.87
N TYR A 82 20.70 5.94 3.70
CA TYR A 82 21.81 5.08 4.11
C TYR A 82 23.11 5.43 3.37
N SER A 83 23.06 5.61 2.04
CA SER A 83 24.24 5.89 1.23
C SER A 83 24.84 7.29 1.50
N VAL A 84 24.00 8.30 1.73
CA VAL A 84 24.45 9.64 2.17
C VAL A 84 25.10 9.60 3.55
N ALA A 85 24.52 8.85 4.48
CA ALA A 85 25.07 8.69 5.82
C ALA A 85 26.39 7.90 5.81
N ALA A 86 26.47 6.83 5.02
CA ALA A 86 27.67 6.02 4.84
C ALA A 86 28.82 6.84 4.24
N ARG A 87 28.56 7.67 3.22
CA ARG A 87 29.54 8.60 2.62
C ARG A 87 30.17 9.55 3.63
N ARG A 88 29.39 10.07 4.59
CA ARG A 88 29.90 11.02 5.62
C ARG A 88 30.66 10.35 6.76
N VAL A 89 30.46 9.04 6.97
CA VAL A 89 31.02 8.30 8.11
C VAL A 89 32.26 7.50 7.73
N TRP A 90 32.29 6.95 6.52
CA TRP A 90 33.37 6.09 6.03
C TRP A 90 33.97 6.68 4.76
N GLY A 91 34.88 7.65 4.93
CA GLY A 91 35.44 8.46 3.85
C GLY A 91 36.17 7.74 2.70
N HIS A 92 36.30 6.40 2.66
CA HIS A 92 37.10 5.73 1.62
C HIS A 92 36.57 4.39 1.07
N ARG A 93 35.36 3.92 1.42
CA ARG A 93 34.82 2.70 0.80
C ARG A 93 33.73 3.00 -0.21
N VAL A 94 34.10 3.80 -1.22
CA VAL A 94 33.25 4.09 -2.39
C VAL A 94 32.65 2.81 -2.96
N TRP A 95 33.44 1.72 -3.01
CA TRP A 95 32.98 0.42 -3.49
C TRP A 95 31.80 -0.16 -2.68
N VAL A 96 31.79 -0.02 -1.34
CA VAL A 96 30.67 -0.48 -0.50
C VAL A 96 29.41 0.37 -0.74
N ILE A 97 29.58 1.68 -0.94
CA ILE A 97 28.47 2.58 -1.28
C ILE A 97 27.90 2.22 -2.65
N VAL A 98 28.76 1.94 -3.63
CA VAL A 98 28.38 1.51 -4.98
C VAL A 98 27.64 0.17 -4.90
N VAL A 99 28.16 -0.82 -4.17
CA VAL A 99 27.50 -2.13 -4.03
C VAL A 99 26.13 -2.00 -3.38
N VAL A 100 25.99 -1.22 -2.30
CA VAL A 100 24.69 -1.02 -1.66
C VAL A 100 23.72 -0.24 -2.55
N ALA A 101 24.20 0.77 -3.27
CA ALA A 101 23.38 1.52 -4.22
C ALA A 101 22.93 0.64 -5.39
N VAL A 102 23.82 -0.19 -5.95
CA VAL A 102 23.52 -1.14 -7.02
C VAL A 102 22.56 -2.23 -6.52
N ALA A 103 22.80 -2.81 -5.35
CA ALA A 103 21.90 -3.80 -4.77
C ALA A 103 20.52 -3.21 -4.48
N GLY A 104 20.46 -1.98 -3.95
CA GLY A 104 19.21 -1.25 -3.72
C GLY A 104 18.47 -0.94 -5.03
N ALA A 105 19.19 -0.50 -6.06
CA ALA A 105 18.63 -0.25 -7.38
C ALA A 105 18.12 -1.54 -8.04
N LEU A 106 18.86 -2.64 -7.92
CA LEU A 106 18.44 -3.96 -8.40
C LEU A 106 17.22 -4.48 -7.64
N LEU A 107 17.14 -4.30 -6.33
CA LEU A 107 15.95 -4.62 -5.54
C LEU A 107 14.74 -3.76 -5.95
N CYS A 108 14.95 -2.47 -6.19
CA CYS A 108 13.88 -1.59 -6.70
C CYS A 108 13.45 -2.01 -8.12
N ALA A 109 14.40 -2.33 -9.00
CA ALA A 109 14.13 -2.77 -10.37
C ALA A 109 13.43 -4.13 -10.39
N ALA A 110 13.88 -5.10 -9.59
CA ALA A 110 13.24 -6.40 -9.45
C ALA A 110 11.84 -6.26 -8.83
N GLY A 111 11.69 -5.40 -7.82
CA GLY A 111 10.39 -5.05 -7.24
C GLY A 111 9.46 -4.39 -8.26
N ALA A 112 9.97 -3.48 -9.08
CA ALA A 112 9.21 -2.84 -10.16
C ALA A 112 8.85 -3.83 -11.27
N VAL A 113 9.75 -4.74 -11.65
CA VAL A 113 9.46 -5.80 -12.64
C VAL A 113 8.42 -6.77 -12.09
N LEU A 114 8.57 -7.23 -10.85
CA LEU A 114 7.56 -8.06 -10.19
C LEU A 114 6.23 -7.30 -10.10
N ALA A 115 6.28 -6.00 -9.81
CA ALA A 115 5.08 -5.19 -9.74
C ALA A 115 4.41 -5.00 -11.09
N SER A 116 5.20 -4.79 -12.15
CA SER A 116 4.72 -4.75 -13.52
C SER A 116 4.19 -6.09 -13.98
N LEU A 117 4.75 -7.22 -13.55
CA LEU A 117 4.25 -8.56 -13.87
C LEU A 117 2.95 -8.86 -13.13
N VAL A 118 2.87 -8.52 -11.84
CA VAL A 118 1.64 -8.61 -11.06
C VAL A 118 0.59 -7.69 -11.66
N ALA A 119 0.97 -6.45 -12.01
CA ALA A 119 0.10 -5.54 -12.72
C ALA A 119 -0.32 -6.16 -14.05
N LEU A 120 0.56 -6.72 -14.87
CA LEU A 120 0.21 -7.36 -16.14
C LEU A 120 -0.79 -8.52 -15.99
N VAL A 121 -0.62 -9.31 -14.92
CA VAL A 121 -1.52 -10.43 -14.60
C VAL A 121 -2.88 -9.93 -14.07
N HIS A 122 -2.93 -8.78 -13.43
CA HIS A 122 -4.16 -8.19 -12.87
C HIS A 122 -4.77 -7.10 -13.75
N SER A 123 -4.02 -6.56 -14.70
CA SER A 123 -4.44 -5.64 -15.74
C SER A 123 -4.89 -6.51 -16.89
N GLY A 124 -6.04 -7.15 -16.69
CA GLY A 124 -6.94 -7.31 -17.81
C GLY A 124 -7.17 -5.95 -18.51
N PRO A 125 -7.79 -5.93 -19.69
CA PRO A 125 -8.24 -4.69 -20.31
C PRO A 125 -8.99 -3.84 -19.28
N PRO A 126 -8.93 -2.51 -19.41
CA PRO A 126 -9.48 -1.60 -18.41
C PRO A 126 -10.87 -2.07 -18.01
N GLU A 127 -11.07 -2.29 -16.70
CA GLU A 127 -12.37 -2.67 -16.16
C GLU A 127 -13.37 -1.60 -16.59
N GLU A 128 -14.16 -1.89 -17.62
CA GLU A 128 -15.09 -0.92 -18.18
C GLU A 128 -16.35 -1.01 -17.35
N THR A 129 -16.72 0.12 -16.73
CA THR A 129 -18.00 0.20 -16.03
C THR A 129 -19.12 0.15 -17.06
N VAL A 130 -19.78 -1.00 -17.18
CA VAL A 130 -20.84 -1.22 -18.18
C VAL A 130 -22.19 -0.73 -17.67
N ALA A 131 -22.44 -0.84 -16.37
CA ALA A 131 -23.68 -0.38 -15.76
C ALA A 131 -23.48 0.02 -14.30
N ALA A 132 -24.34 0.94 -13.82
CA ALA A 132 -24.39 1.32 -12.41
C ALA A 132 -25.84 1.57 -11.96
N GLU A 133 -26.24 0.97 -10.84
CA GLU A 133 -27.52 1.26 -10.19
C GLU A 133 -27.30 1.81 -8.79
N VAL A 134 -27.99 2.90 -8.44
CA VAL A 134 -27.87 3.54 -7.13
C VAL A 134 -29.03 3.11 -6.24
N ALA A 135 -28.72 2.70 -5.00
CA ALA A 135 -29.75 2.36 -4.02
C ALA A 135 -30.65 3.58 -3.73
N PRO A 136 -31.94 3.37 -3.37
CA PRO A 136 -32.85 4.48 -3.04
C PRO A 136 -32.34 5.44 -1.95
N GLY A 137 -31.48 4.96 -1.04
CA GLY A 137 -30.84 5.78 0.00
C GLY A 137 -29.55 6.50 -0.43
N GLY A 138 -29.14 6.41 -1.69
CA GLY A 138 -27.97 7.08 -2.28
C GLY A 138 -26.60 6.60 -1.79
N ARG A 139 -26.53 5.90 -0.65
CA ARG A 139 -25.29 5.49 0.00
C ARG A 139 -24.59 4.29 -0.66
N HIS A 140 -25.34 3.43 -1.34
CA HIS A 140 -24.79 2.23 -1.97
C HIS A 140 -25.04 2.26 -3.47
N VAL A 141 -24.12 1.68 -4.24
CA VAL A 141 -24.22 1.56 -5.69
C VAL A 141 -23.81 0.15 -6.09
N LEU A 142 -24.59 -0.46 -6.99
CA LEU A 142 -24.20 -1.65 -7.73
C LEU A 142 -23.45 -1.19 -8.97
N VAL A 143 -22.28 -1.75 -9.22
CA VAL A 143 -21.47 -1.43 -10.39
C VAL A 143 -21.10 -2.74 -11.08
N ALA A 144 -21.47 -2.86 -12.36
CA ALA A 144 -21.05 -3.96 -13.22
C ALA A 144 -19.79 -3.54 -13.96
N GLU A 145 -18.75 -4.35 -13.84
CA GLU A 145 -17.46 -4.15 -14.49
C GLU A 145 -17.15 -5.35 -15.36
N SER A 146 -16.91 -5.10 -16.64
CA SER A 146 -16.39 -6.10 -17.55
C SER A 146 -14.87 -6.18 -17.38
N TYR A 147 -14.32 -7.38 -17.42
CA TYR A 147 -12.89 -7.63 -17.40
C TYR A 147 -12.58 -8.83 -18.30
N VAL A 148 -11.36 -8.96 -18.82
CA VAL A 148 -10.98 -10.18 -19.54
C VAL A 148 -10.16 -11.07 -18.62
N SER A 149 -10.67 -12.28 -18.41
CA SER A 149 -9.96 -13.34 -17.69
C SER A 149 -9.18 -14.16 -18.71
N VAL A 150 -7.86 -13.94 -18.78
CA VAL A 150 -6.90 -14.63 -19.67
C VAL A 150 -7.17 -14.43 -21.17
N ILE A 151 -8.31 -14.89 -21.68
CA ILE A 151 -8.75 -14.77 -23.09
C ILE A 151 -10.24 -14.38 -23.18
N ASP A 152 -11.05 -14.71 -22.17
CA ASP A 152 -12.51 -14.63 -22.28
C ASP A 152 -13.10 -13.41 -21.54
N PRO A 153 -14.11 -12.73 -22.13
CA PRO A 153 -14.82 -11.68 -21.45
C PRO A 153 -15.54 -12.26 -20.23
N SER A 154 -15.32 -11.61 -19.11
CA SER A 154 -15.88 -11.94 -17.81
C SER A 154 -16.54 -10.68 -17.25
N CYS A 155 -17.46 -10.85 -16.31
CA CYS A 155 -18.10 -9.71 -15.68
C CYS A 155 -18.32 -9.96 -14.20
N ARG A 156 -18.21 -8.88 -13.44
CA ARG A 156 -18.41 -8.88 -11.99
C ARG A 156 -19.29 -7.71 -11.60
N VAL A 157 -20.14 -7.93 -10.61
CA VAL A 157 -20.96 -6.90 -9.99
C VAL A 157 -20.50 -6.67 -8.57
N TYR A 158 -20.16 -5.42 -8.28
CA TYR A 158 -19.80 -4.98 -6.95
C TYR A 158 -20.92 -4.19 -6.29
N LEU A 159 -21.08 -4.41 -4.98
CA LEU A 159 -21.74 -3.46 -4.11
C LEU A 159 -20.69 -2.53 -3.51
N ARG A 160 -20.80 -1.23 -3.80
CA ARG A 160 -19.89 -0.19 -3.29
C ARG A 160 -20.61 0.80 -2.39
N GLU A 161 -19.94 1.25 -1.34
CA GLU A 161 -20.35 2.44 -0.59
C GLU A 161 -19.93 3.71 -1.34
N ARG A 162 -20.78 4.74 -1.37
CA ARG A 162 -20.45 6.06 -1.89
C ARG A 162 -20.02 6.99 -0.75
N GLY A 163 -19.13 7.93 -1.08
CA GLY A 163 -18.94 9.13 -0.27
C GLY A 163 -17.64 9.25 0.52
N GLY A 164 -16.58 8.48 0.22
CA GLY A 164 -15.28 8.77 0.82
C GLY A 164 -14.11 7.88 0.36
N PRO A 165 -12.87 8.23 0.74
CA PRO A 165 -11.66 7.47 0.40
C PRO A 165 -11.62 6.07 1.03
N PHE A 166 -12.43 5.84 2.07
CA PHE A 166 -12.60 4.55 2.74
C PHE A 166 -13.93 3.89 2.37
N SER A 167 -14.48 4.25 1.21
CA SER A 167 -15.65 3.58 0.65
C SER A 167 -15.35 2.10 0.43
N ARG A 168 -16.14 1.24 1.06
CA ARG A 168 -15.97 -0.20 0.99
C ARG A 168 -16.58 -0.78 -0.27
N GLN A 169 -16.07 -1.93 -0.71
CA GLN A 169 -16.69 -2.74 -1.76
C GLN A 169 -16.73 -4.23 -1.39
N VAL A 170 -17.71 -4.93 -1.96
CA VAL A 170 -17.83 -6.39 -1.89
C VAL A 170 -18.38 -6.91 -3.22
N VAL A 171 -17.91 -8.08 -3.64
CA VAL A 171 -18.42 -8.77 -4.84
C VAL A 171 -19.78 -9.37 -4.51
N VAL A 172 -20.74 -9.15 -5.39
CA VAL A 172 -22.12 -9.66 -5.26
C VAL A 172 -22.36 -10.77 -6.28
N TRP A 173 -21.79 -10.60 -7.47
CA TRP A 173 -21.88 -11.55 -8.55
C TRP A 173 -20.57 -11.55 -9.32
N ASP A 174 -20.09 -12.72 -9.69
CA ASP A 174 -18.91 -12.89 -10.51
C ASP A 174 -19.13 -14.08 -11.44
N ARG A 175 -19.06 -13.83 -12.74
CA ARG A 175 -19.10 -14.88 -13.75
C ARG A 175 -17.96 -14.65 -14.72
N GLN A 176 -17.17 -15.69 -14.85
CA GLN A 176 -16.19 -15.79 -15.90
C GLN A 176 -16.85 -16.38 -17.17
N GLU A 177 -16.30 -16.01 -18.32
CA GLU A 177 -16.81 -16.47 -19.63
C GLU A 177 -18.29 -16.13 -19.87
N ALA A 178 -18.75 -14.98 -19.36
CA ALA A 178 -20.14 -14.54 -19.49
C ALA A 178 -20.25 -13.02 -19.72
N PRO A 179 -21.28 -12.57 -20.46
CA PRO A 179 -21.59 -11.16 -20.58
C PRO A 179 -22.03 -10.57 -19.23
N CYS A 180 -21.95 -9.24 -19.11
CA CYS A 180 -22.50 -8.55 -17.97
C CYS A 180 -24.03 -8.74 -17.88
N PRO A 181 -24.59 -8.70 -16.66
CA PRO A 181 -26.02 -8.87 -16.49
C PRO A 181 -26.79 -7.75 -17.21
N GLU A 182 -27.91 -8.11 -17.84
CA GLU A 182 -28.81 -7.17 -18.52
C GLU A 182 -29.39 -6.16 -17.51
N ARG A 183 -29.67 -6.63 -16.29
CA ARG A 183 -30.22 -5.78 -15.22
C ARG A 183 -29.67 -6.17 -13.87
N MET A 184 -29.40 -5.17 -13.04
CA MET A 184 -29.07 -5.35 -11.63
C MET A 184 -29.83 -4.31 -10.83
N GLU A 185 -30.58 -4.74 -9.82
CA GLU A 185 -31.46 -3.84 -9.07
C GLU A 185 -31.49 -4.07 -7.56
N PHE A 186 -31.76 -3.00 -6.81
CA PHE A 186 -32.09 -3.08 -5.40
C PHE A 186 -33.57 -3.44 -5.22
N ALA A 187 -33.87 -4.72 -5.08
CA ALA A 187 -35.23 -5.28 -4.94
C ALA A 187 -35.94 -4.96 -3.60
N GLY A 188 -35.57 -3.86 -2.93
CA GLY A 188 -36.12 -3.43 -1.65
C GLY A 188 -35.46 -4.09 -0.43
N GLY A 189 -35.44 -3.36 0.69
CA GLY A 189 -34.78 -3.81 1.92
C GLY A 189 -33.29 -4.08 1.69
N ASN A 190 -32.83 -5.26 2.10
CA ASN A 190 -31.43 -5.70 1.99
C ASN A 190 -31.24 -6.74 0.87
N ARG A 191 -32.03 -6.67 -0.20
CA ARG A 191 -31.95 -7.61 -1.33
C ARG A 191 -31.38 -6.95 -2.58
N ILE A 192 -30.62 -7.73 -3.32
CA ILE A 192 -30.11 -7.42 -4.65
C ILE A 192 -30.65 -8.48 -5.60
N ARG A 193 -31.10 -8.05 -6.78
CA ARG A 193 -31.61 -8.91 -7.84
C ARG A 193 -30.79 -8.66 -9.10
N ILE A 194 -30.36 -9.75 -9.74
CA ILE A 194 -29.53 -9.72 -10.95
C ILE A 194 -30.24 -10.55 -12.01
N VAL A 195 -30.44 -9.95 -13.17
CA VAL A 195 -31.03 -10.56 -14.36
C VAL A 195 -29.89 -10.74 -15.36
N GLU A 196 -29.54 -12.00 -15.61
CA GLU A 196 -28.53 -12.34 -16.62
C GLU A 196 -29.10 -12.13 -18.02
N GLU A 197 -28.24 -11.75 -18.96
CA GLU A 197 -28.62 -11.61 -20.37
C GLU A 197 -29.04 -12.96 -20.96
N ALA A 198 -30.11 -12.97 -21.75
CA ALA A 198 -30.57 -14.16 -22.44
C ALA A 198 -29.59 -14.57 -23.54
N VAL A 199 -28.94 -15.71 -23.38
CA VAL A 199 -28.05 -16.28 -24.42
C VAL A 199 -28.92 -16.97 -25.48
N PRO A 200 -28.81 -16.61 -26.77
CA PRO A 200 -29.56 -17.27 -27.83
C PRO A 200 -29.34 -18.79 -27.82
N GLY A 201 -30.43 -19.56 -27.74
CA GLY A 201 -30.38 -21.03 -27.68
C GLY A 201 -30.26 -21.64 -26.28
N ARG A 202 -30.29 -20.82 -25.22
CA ARG A 202 -30.39 -21.26 -23.83
C ARG A 202 -31.68 -20.73 -23.22
N ASP A 203 -32.31 -21.51 -22.35
CA ASP A 203 -33.44 -21.02 -21.56
C ASP A 203 -32.99 -19.83 -20.71
N THR A 204 -33.83 -18.79 -20.65
CA THR A 204 -33.58 -17.60 -19.83
C THR A 204 -33.45 -18.03 -18.37
N ALA A 205 -32.29 -17.82 -17.77
CA ALA A 205 -32.07 -18.16 -16.39
C ALA A 205 -33.02 -17.36 -15.48
N PRO A 206 -33.57 -17.96 -14.41
CA PRO A 206 -34.34 -17.21 -13.44
C PRO A 206 -33.46 -16.11 -12.81
N PRO A 207 -34.06 -14.96 -12.45
CA PRO A 207 -33.33 -13.86 -11.82
C PRO A 207 -32.67 -14.34 -10.52
N LEU A 208 -31.37 -14.09 -10.41
CA LEU A 208 -30.59 -14.41 -9.23
C LEU A 208 -30.88 -13.37 -8.16
N THR A 209 -31.06 -13.81 -6.92
CA THR A 209 -31.32 -12.89 -5.80
C THR A 209 -30.44 -13.24 -4.62
N THR A 210 -29.89 -12.22 -4.00
CA THR A 210 -29.08 -12.37 -2.79
C THR A 210 -29.43 -11.29 -1.77
N THR A 211 -29.02 -11.51 -0.53
CA THR A 211 -29.18 -10.54 0.56
C THR A 211 -27.84 -9.97 0.96
N PHE A 212 -27.82 -8.72 1.42
CA PHE A 212 -26.59 -8.03 1.83
C PHE A 212 -26.75 -7.32 3.17
N ASP A 213 -25.72 -7.39 4.00
CA ASP A 213 -25.62 -6.61 5.23
C ASP A 213 -24.93 -5.28 4.93
N ARG A 214 -25.73 -4.20 4.88
CA ARG A 214 -25.28 -2.82 4.69
C ARG A 214 -24.23 -2.36 5.71
N ARG A 215 -24.29 -2.85 6.95
CA ARG A 215 -23.37 -2.41 8.02
C ARG A 215 -22.03 -3.12 7.87
N ARG A 216 -22.08 -4.43 7.63
CA ARG A 216 -20.88 -5.27 7.52
C ARG A 216 -20.24 -5.24 6.14
N MET A 217 -20.94 -4.75 5.11
CA MET A 217 -20.52 -4.84 3.71
C MET A 217 -20.18 -6.28 3.32
N SER A 218 -21.18 -7.14 3.51
CA SER A 218 -21.09 -8.57 3.20
C SER A 218 -22.37 -9.01 2.50
N VAL A 219 -22.23 -9.96 1.58
CA VAL A 219 -23.35 -10.60 0.88
C VAL A 219 -23.53 -11.99 1.49
N ALA A 220 -24.79 -12.46 1.60
CA ALA A 220 -25.08 -13.77 2.16
C ALA A 220 -24.55 -14.90 1.26
N GLU A 221 -24.66 -14.71 -0.05
CA GLU A 221 -24.17 -15.62 -1.07
C GLU A 221 -23.70 -14.80 -2.27
N GLU A 222 -22.49 -15.08 -2.73
CA GLU A 222 -21.96 -14.57 -3.98
C GLU A 222 -22.63 -15.33 -5.12
N LEU A 223 -23.30 -14.61 -6.00
CA LEU A 223 -24.06 -15.19 -7.10
C LEU A 223 -23.14 -15.46 -8.29
N GLY A 224 -23.37 -16.54 -9.03
CA GLY A 224 -22.62 -16.82 -10.25
C GLY A 224 -21.26 -17.51 -10.07
N GLY A 225 -20.89 -17.86 -8.83
CA GLY A 225 -19.72 -18.71 -8.59
C GLY A 225 -19.82 -20.05 -9.35
N TRP A 226 -18.72 -20.44 -9.98
CA TRP A 226 -18.55 -21.66 -10.77
C TRP A 226 -19.00 -22.95 -10.07
#